data_AF-A0A930TAY3-F1
#
_entry.id   AF-A0A930TAY3-F1
#
_cell.length_a   1.000
_cell.length_b   1.000
_cell.length_c   1.000
_cell.angle_alpha   90.00
_cell.angle_beta   90.00
_cell.angle_gamma   90.00
#
_symmetry.space_group_name_H-M   'P 1'
#
loop_
_entity.id
_entity.type
_entity.pdbx_description
1 polymer ?
#
loop_
_entity_poly.entity_id
_entity_poly.type
_entity_poly.pdbx_seq_one_letter_code
_entity_poly.pdbx_strand_id
1 'polypeptide(L)'
;MANKLFSGVVPSEPPTNERSDVHALKSRLEWGEPAFTIIDVRERRVFNEGHIMGAMSMPLDNLGNMASSLQKVRDIYIYGENEEQTAQAAQHLRSAGYVHVSQLKGGLPAWKAIGGPTEGIIESMTPAGADDYNVLDRVKNHVETQQKEV
;
A
#
# COMPACT_ATOMS: atom_id res chain seq x y z
N MET A 1 -9.66 -15.12 -33.99
CA MET A 1 -10.94 -14.44 -33.70
C MET A 1 -11.02 -14.23 -32.20
N ALA A 2 -10.96 -13.00 -31.70
CA ALA A 2 -10.96 -12.70 -30.27
C ALA A 2 -12.40 -12.69 -29.74
N ASN A 3 -12.62 -13.39 -28.63
CA ASN A 3 -13.92 -13.62 -28.02
C ASN A 3 -14.48 -12.31 -27.43
N LYS A 4 -15.51 -11.72 -28.06
CA LYS A 4 -16.11 -10.42 -27.70
C LYS A 4 -17.08 -10.45 -26.50
N LEU A 5 -17.11 -11.52 -25.72
CA LEU A 5 -18.21 -11.78 -24.77
C LEU A 5 -18.11 -11.05 -23.41
N PHE A 6 -17.03 -10.33 -23.10
CA PHE A 6 -16.86 -9.69 -21.77
C PHE A 6 -16.64 -8.17 -21.78
N SER A 7 -16.76 -7.51 -22.94
CA SER A 7 -16.40 -6.09 -23.14
C SER A 7 -17.27 -5.05 -22.39
N GLY A 8 -18.26 -5.46 -21.60
CA GLY A 8 -19.22 -4.54 -20.97
C GLY A 8 -19.61 -4.86 -19.52
N VAL A 9 -18.95 -5.83 -18.89
CA VAL A 9 -19.22 -6.22 -17.48
C VAL A 9 -18.05 -5.86 -16.57
N VAL A 10 -16.86 -5.61 -17.13
CA VAL A 10 -15.68 -5.21 -16.38
C VAL A 10 -15.60 -3.67 -16.39
N PRO A 11 -15.71 -3.00 -15.22
CA PRO A 11 -15.36 -1.59 -15.10
C PRO A 11 -13.98 -1.36 -15.70
N SER A 12 -13.84 -0.36 -16.58
CA SER A 12 -12.53 0.01 -17.10
C SER A 12 -11.62 0.45 -15.96
N GLU A 13 -10.38 -0.04 -15.97
CA GLU A 13 -9.36 0.37 -15.01
C GLU A 13 -9.30 1.91 -14.92
N PRO A 14 -9.45 2.50 -13.72
CA PRO A 14 -9.43 3.95 -13.58
C PRO A 14 -8.06 4.49 -14.02
N PRO A 15 -8.01 5.58 -14.79
CA PRO A 15 -6.74 6.14 -15.25
C PRO A 15 -5.86 6.54 -14.06
N THR A 16 -4.58 6.22 -14.12
CA THR A 16 -3.58 6.61 -13.12
C THR A 16 -3.19 8.07 -13.33
N ASN A 17 -3.60 8.94 -12.41
CA ASN A 17 -3.20 10.34 -12.39
C ASN A 17 -1.79 10.51 -11.80
N GLU A 18 -1.01 11.48 -12.28
CA GLU A 18 0.35 11.77 -11.77
C GLU A 18 0.42 11.94 -10.25
N ARG A 19 -0.67 12.37 -9.62
CA ARG A 19 -0.88 12.40 -8.17
C ARG A 19 -2.23 11.79 -7.85
N SER A 20 -2.26 10.82 -6.95
CA SER A 20 -3.47 10.13 -6.51
C SER A 20 -3.66 10.30 -5.00
N ASP A 21 -4.91 10.38 -4.56
CA ASP A 21 -5.24 10.34 -3.13
C ASP A 21 -5.30 8.90 -2.60
N VAL A 22 -5.35 8.77 -1.29
CA VAL A 22 -5.34 7.48 -0.58
C VAL A 22 -6.62 6.67 -0.77
N HIS A 23 -7.77 7.30 -1.03
CA HIS A 23 -9.02 6.59 -1.29
C HIS A 23 -8.98 5.93 -2.67
N ALA A 24 -8.42 6.60 -3.68
CA ALA A 24 -8.23 6.02 -5.01
C ALA A 24 -7.36 4.76 -4.97
N LEU A 25 -6.26 4.78 -4.21
CA LEU A 25 -5.42 3.60 -4.01
C LEU A 25 -6.17 2.50 -3.24
N LYS A 26 -6.90 2.84 -2.17
CA LYS A 26 -7.66 1.89 -1.36
C LYS A 26 -8.72 1.17 -2.18
N SER A 27 -9.51 1.91 -2.95
CA SER A 27 -10.52 1.33 -3.86
C SER A 27 -9.90 0.38 -4.88
N ARG A 28 -8.70 0.70 -5.41
CA ARG A 28 -8.00 -0.16 -6.38
C ARG A 28 -7.47 -1.44 -5.73
N LEU A 29 -7.01 -1.36 -4.48
CA LEU A 29 -6.59 -2.52 -3.70
C LEU A 29 -7.78 -3.46 -3.39
N GLU A 30 -8.92 -2.90 -2.98
CA GLU A 30 -10.14 -3.64 -2.65
C GLU A 30 -10.79 -4.28 -3.89
N TRP A 31 -10.66 -3.65 -5.06
CA TRP A 31 -11.20 -4.19 -6.32
C TRP A 31 -10.54 -5.50 -6.76
N GLY A 32 -9.32 -5.78 -6.27
CA GLY A 32 -8.72 -7.12 -6.36
C GLY A 32 -7.95 -7.44 -7.65
N GLU A 33 -7.73 -6.47 -8.55
CA GLU A 33 -6.82 -6.68 -9.68
C GLU A 33 -5.40 -6.16 -9.40
N PRO A 34 -4.38 -7.05 -9.32
CA PRO A 34 -3.00 -6.70 -8.94
C PRO A 34 -2.18 -6.13 -10.11
N ALA A 35 -2.76 -5.22 -10.89
CA ALA A 35 -2.09 -4.60 -12.03
C ALA A 35 -1.08 -3.50 -11.63
N PHE A 36 -1.05 -3.11 -10.35
CA PHE A 36 -0.17 -2.04 -9.85
C PHE A 36 0.85 -2.53 -8.83
N THR A 37 1.79 -1.64 -8.51
CA THR A 37 2.82 -1.81 -7.49
C THR A 37 2.81 -0.60 -6.57
N ILE A 38 2.85 -0.81 -5.25
CA ILE A 38 3.08 0.24 -4.27
C ILE A 38 4.56 0.23 -3.91
N ILE A 39 5.23 1.39 -3.99
CA ILE A 39 6.64 1.55 -3.67
C ILE A 39 6.79 2.52 -2.50
N ASP A 40 7.44 2.05 -1.43
CA ASP A 40 7.87 2.87 -0.31
C ASP A 40 9.36 3.24 -0.49
N VAL A 41 9.63 4.53 -0.61
CA VAL A 41 10.99 5.05 -0.83
C VAL A 41 11.67 5.58 0.43
N ARG A 42 11.01 5.43 1.59
CA ARG A 42 11.61 5.77 2.89
C ARG A 42 12.78 4.84 3.20
N GLU A 43 13.52 5.20 4.24
CA GLU A 43 14.57 4.32 4.76
C GLU A 43 14.02 2.94 5.10
N ARG A 44 14.81 1.90 4.80
CA ARG A 44 14.40 0.51 5.05
C ARG A 44 14.04 0.22 6.50
N ARG A 45 14.68 0.90 7.46
CA ARG A 45 14.32 0.79 8.88
C ARG A 45 12.88 1.25 9.13
N VAL A 46 12.51 2.41 8.60
CA VAL A 46 11.17 2.99 8.73
C VAL A 46 10.12 2.12 8.04
N PHE A 47 10.43 1.57 6.86
CA PHE A 47 9.58 0.58 6.20
C PHE A 47 9.32 -0.65 7.10
N ASN A 48 10.36 -1.21 7.70
CA ASN A 48 10.23 -2.39 8.57
C ASN A 48 9.38 -2.09 9.83
N GLU A 49 9.41 -0.86 10.33
CA GLU A 49 8.58 -0.42 11.46
C GLU A 49 7.09 -0.39 11.09
N GLY A 50 6.76 0.14 9.91
CA GLY A 50 5.39 0.18 9.40
C GLY A 50 5.27 0.76 7.99
N HIS A 51 4.54 0.11 7.10
CA HIS A 51 4.32 0.49 5.71
C HIS A 51 2.90 0.10 5.22
N ILE A 52 2.50 0.57 4.03
CA ILE A 52 1.23 0.16 3.41
C ILE A 52 1.31 -1.33 3.08
N MET A 53 0.27 -2.10 3.41
CA MET A 53 0.20 -3.53 3.12
C MET A 53 0.50 -3.83 1.64
N GLY A 54 1.43 -4.76 1.39
CA GLY A 54 1.87 -5.12 0.04
C GLY A 54 2.80 -4.11 -0.65
N ALA A 55 3.24 -3.04 0.03
CA ALA A 55 4.25 -2.14 -0.52
C ALA A 55 5.63 -2.79 -0.58
N MET A 56 6.38 -2.48 -1.64
CA MET A 56 7.77 -2.89 -1.79
C MET A 56 8.71 -1.79 -1.30
N SER A 57 9.66 -2.15 -0.43
CA SER A 57 10.74 -1.26 0.00
C SER A 57 11.77 -1.08 -1.11
N MET A 58 11.80 0.12 -1.69
CA MET A 58 12.83 0.57 -2.64
C MET A 58 13.32 1.95 -2.22
N PRO A 59 14.21 2.02 -1.20
CA PRO A 59 14.72 3.29 -0.69
C PRO A 59 15.25 4.20 -1.79
N LEU A 60 15.03 5.51 -1.66
CA LEU A 60 15.30 6.49 -2.72
C LEU A 60 16.74 6.43 -3.28
N ASP A 61 17.72 6.18 -2.42
CA ASP A 61 19.14 6.04 -2.76
C ASP A 61 19.44 4.83 -3.66
N ASN A 62 18.61 3.78 -3.60
CA ASN A 62 18.75 2.56 -4.41
C ASN A 62 17.59 2.34 -5.39
N LEU A 63 16.67 3.30 -5.51
CA LEU A 63 15.42 3.18 -6.27
C LEU A 63 15.65 2.79 -7.73
N GLY A 64 16.60 3.42 -8.41
CA GLY A 64 16.87 3.14 -9.84
C GLY A 64 17.31 1.70 -10.09
N ASN A 65 18.16 1.15 -9.22
CA ASN A 65 18.63 -0.24 -9.32
C ASN A 65 17.49 -1.22 -9.03
N MET A 66 16.74 -1.01 -7.94
CA MET A 66 15.67 -1.93 -7.53
C MET A 66 14.47 -1.89 -8.47
N ALA A 67 14.10 -0.70 -8.96
CA ALA A 67 12.99 -0.56 -9.89
C ALA A 67 13.29 -1.22 -11.25
N SER A 68 14.55 -1.43 -11.61
CA SER A 68 14.94 -2.01 -12.91
C SER A 68 14.31 -3.37 -13.23
N SER A 69 13.87 -4.13 -12.21
CA SER A 69 13.14 -5.39 -12.37
C SER A 69 11.65 -5.21 -12.74
N LEU A 70 11.12 -3.98 -12.65
CA LEU A 70 9.75 -3.65 -12.98
C LEU A 70 9.59 -3.32 -14.47
N GLN A 71 8.46 -3.74 -15.04
CA GLN A 71 8.07 -3.33 -16.39
C GLN A 71 7.79 -1.83 -16.44
N LYS A 72 8.22 -1.17 -17.53
CA LYS A 72 8.05 0.29 -17.69
C LYS A 72 6.60 0.75 -17.77
N VAL A 73 5.70 -0.13 -18.20
CA VAL A 73 4.24 0.13 -18.31
C VAL A 73 3.47 -0.23 -17.04
N ARG A 74 4.16 -0.70 -15.98
CA ARG A 74 3.54 -1.03 -14.70
C ARG A 74 2.98 0.23 -14.05
N ASP A 75 1.77 0.13 -13.53
CA ASP A 75 1.19 1.17 -12.68
C ASP A 75 1.89 1.20 -11.33
N ILE A 76 2.45 2.34 -10.96
CA ILE A 76 3.23 2.51 -9.74
C ILE A 76 2.60 3.61 -8.91
N TYR A 77 2.26 3.29 -7.66
CA TYR A 77 1.98 4.27 -6.62
C TYR A 77 3.22 4.39 -5.75
N ILE A 78 3.73 5.61 -5.56
CA ILE A 78 4.96 5.86 -4.82
C ILE A 78 4.72 6.84 -3.68
N TYR A 79 5.31 6.57 -2.53
CA TYR A 79 5.29 7.46 -1.38
C TYR A 79 6.62 7.44 -0.62
N GLY A 80 7.00 8.59 -0.09
CA GLY A 80 8.14 8.78 0.80
C GLY A 80 7.70 9.31 2.17
N GLU A 81 8.68 9.80 2.93
CA GLU A 81 8.51 10.39 4.26
C GLU A 81 7.72 11.70 4.19
N ASN A 82 7.92 12.46 3.11
CA ASN A 82 7.27 13.74 2.85
C ASN A 82 6.97 13.92 1.35
N GLU A 83 6.29 15.01 1.01
CA GLU A 83 5.90 15.29 -0.38
C GLU A 83 7.09 15.51 -1.31
N GLU A 84 8.18 16.12 -0.81
CA GLU A 84 9.40 16.38 -1.58
C GLU A 84 10.09 15.08 -1.97
N GLN A 85 10.32 14.18 -1.02
CA GLN A 85 10.91 12.86 -1.26
C GLN A 85 10.04 12.03 -2.22
N THR A 86 8.72 12.10 -2.05
CA THR A 86 7.76 11.43 -2.94
C THR A 86 7.86 11.97 -4.38
N ALA A 87 7.93 13.29 -4.54
CA ALA A 87 8.07 13.93 -5.85
C ALA A 87 9.40 13.60 -6.52
N GLN A 88 10.50 13.63 -5.76
CA GLN A 88 11.85 13.27 -6.24
C GLN A 88 11.87 11.82 -6.75
N ALA A 89 11.31 10.89 -5.99
CA ALA A 89 11.23 9.49 -6.38
C ALA A 89 10.39 9.26 -7.63
N ALA A 90 9.22 9.90 -7.70
CA ALA A 90 8.36 9.82 -8.88
C ALA A 90 9.07 10.38 -10.13
N GLN A 91 9.76 11.50 -10.00
CA GLN A 91 10.53 12.09 -11.09
C GLN A 91 11.67 11.18 -11.54
N HIS A 92 12.39 10.56 -10.61
CA HIS A 92 13.45 9.60 -10.93
C HIS A 92 12.90 8.46 -11.80
N LEU A 93 11.78 7.83 -11.40
CA LEU A 93 11.18 6.75 -12.20
C LEU A 93 10.67 7.25 -13.57
N ARG A 94 9.99 8.40 -13.63
CA ARG A 94 9.53 8.96 -14.91
C ARG A 94 10.70 9.23 -15.86
N SER A 95 11.80 9.81 -15.36
CA SER A 95 13.02 10.03 -16.13
C SER A 95 13.70 8.73 -16.56
N ALA A 96 13.52 7.64 -15.81
CA ALA A 96 13.97 6.30 -16.19
C ALA A 96 13.00 5.55 -17.14
N GLY A 97 11.95 6.22 -17.63
CA GLY A 97 11.03 5.70 -18.65
C GLY A 97 9.83 4.92 -18.11
N TYR A 98 9.54 4.95 -16.81
CA TYR A 98 8.29 4.39 -16.28
C TYR A 98 7.12 5.30 -16.64
N VAL A 99 6.10 4.72 -17.29
CA VAL A 99 5.02 5.47 -17.94
C VAL A 99 3.95 5.89 -16.93
N HIS A 100 3.59 5.01 -15.99
CA HIS A 100 2.47 5.22 -15.08
C HIS A 100 2.97 5.31 -13.63
N VAL A 101 3.46 6.50 -13.23
CA VAL A 101 3.97 6.75 -11.88
C VAL A 101 3.12 7.80 -11.18
N SER A 102 2.42 7.40 -10.12
CA SER A 102 1.50 8.22 -9.35
C SER A 102 2.06 8.50 -7.96
N GLN A 103 2.19 9.77 -7.60
CA GLN A 103 2.54 10.18 -6.23
C GLN A 103 1.32 9.97 -5.32
N LEU A 104 1.48 9.25 -4.21
CA LEU A 104 0.41 9.08 -3.22
C LEU A 104 0.39 10.30 -2.28
N LYS A 105 -0.64 11.13 -2.42
CA LYS A 105 -0.80 12.36 -1.63
C LYS A 105 -0.94 12.04 -0.14
N GLY A 106 -0.19 12.76 0.69
CA GLY A 106 -0.20 12.59 2.14
C GLY A 106 0.48 11.30 2.66
N GLY A 107 1.00 10.44 1.76
CA GLY A 107 1.81 9.27 2.09
C GLY A 107 1.17 8.31 3.10
N LEU A 108 2.02 7.65 3.90
CA LEU A 108 1.57 6.72 4.94
C LEU A 108 0.66 7.37 6.02
N PRO A 109 0.90 8.61 6.50
CA PRO A 109 0.00 9.24 7.46
C PRO A 109 -1.45 9.37 6.95
N ALA A 110 -1.63 9.83 5.71
CA ALA A 110 -2.96 9.92 5.13
C ALA A 110 -3.59 8.55 4.89
N TRP A 111 -2.79 7.54 4.53
CA TRP A 111 -3.27 6.16 4.38
C TRP A 111 -3.80 5.60 5.69
N LYS A 112 -3.06 5.78 6.78
CA LYS A 112 -3.48 5.38 8.13
C LYS A 112 -4.74 6.11 8.58
N ALA A 113 -4.85 7.40 8.29
CA ALA A 113 -6.00 8.23 8.67
C ALA A 113 -7.33 7.73 8.07
N ILE A 114 -7.30 7.01 6.95
CA ILE A 114 -8.49 6.41 6.32
C ILE A 114 -8.70 4.93 6.67
N GLY A 115 -7.98 4.43 7.69
CA GLY A 115 -7.99 3.01 8.08
C GLY A 115 -7.52 2.10 6.95
N GLY A 116 -6.52 2.53 6.18
CA GLY A 116 -5.90 1.68 5.16
C GLY A 116 -5.03 0.59 5.81
N PRO A 117 -5.00 -0.64 5.27
CA PRO A 117 -4.23 -1.73 5.86
C PRO A 117 -2.72 -1.46 5.82
N THR A 118 -2.04 -1.76 6.93
CA THR A 118 -0.59 -1.59 7.10
C THR A 118 0.07 -2.90 7.57
N GLU A 119 1.36 -3.02 7.33
CA GLU A 119 2.20 -4.13 7.78
C GLU A 119 3.50 -3.57 8.39
N GLY A 120 4.15 -4.30 9.30
CA GLY A 120 5.40 -3.90 9.94
C GLY A 120 5.50 -4.32 11.41
N ILE A 121 6.70 -4.22 11.98
CA ILE A 121 6.97 -4.66 13.36
C ILE A 121 6.12 -3.88 14.36
N ILE A 122 6.08 -2.55 14.26
CA ILE A 122 5.32 -1.72 15.19
C ILE A 122 3.81 -1.82 14.91
N GLU A 123 3.41 -1.92 13.64
CA GLU A 123 1.99 -2.12 13.28
C GLU A 123 1.45 -3.43 13.87
N SER A 124 2.26 -4.50 13.90
CA SER A 124 1.89 -5.78 14.52
C SER A 124 1.88 -5.78 16.05
N MET A 125 2.60 -4.83 16.67
CA MET A 125 2.71 -4.67 18.13
C MET A 125 1.79 -3.58 18.68
N THR A 126 1.13 -2.81 17.81
CA THR A 126 0.10 -1.86 18.21
C THR A 126 -1.13 -2.68 18.61
N PRO A 127 -1.60 -2.58 19.87
CA PRO A 127 -2.85 -3.22 20.26
C PRO A 127 -3.95 -2.77 19.29
N ALA A 128 -4.81 -3.71 18.89
CA ALA A 128 -6.10 -3.40 18.28
C ALA A 128 -6.70 -2.14 18.94
N GLY A 129 -7.16 -1.17 18.13
CA GLY A 129 -7.94 -0.04 18.62
C GLY A 129 -9.10 -0.53 19.49
N ALA A 130 -9.68 0.34 20.33
CA ALA A 130 -10.76 -0.05 21.23
C ALA A 130 -11.99 -0.66 20.49
N ASP A 131 -12.05 -0.44 19.17
CA ASP A 131 -13.04 -0.86 18.19
C ASP A 131 -12.55 -1.97 17.22
N ASP A 132 -11.27 -2.35 17.25
CA ASP A 132 -10.73 -3.45 16.45
C ASP A 132 -10.96 -4.79 17.15
N TYR A 133 -11.36 -5.82 16.38
CA TYR A 133 -11.63 -7.17 16.89
C TYR A 133 -10.37 -7.82 17.52
N ASN A 134 -10.17 -7.62 18.83
CA ASN A 134 -9.04 -8.19 19.55
C ASN A 134 -9.28 -9.67 19.88
N VAL A 135 -8.76 -10.55 19.01
CA VAL A 135 -8.83 -12.02 19.18
C VAL A 135 -8.18 -12.47 20.49
N LEU A 136 -7.14 -11.76 20.97
CA LEU A 136 -6.43 -12.13 22.20
C LEU A 136 -7.28 -11.89 23.45
N ASP A 137 -8.05 -10.80 23.49
CA ASP A 137 -8.97 -10.52 24.61
C ASP A 137 -10.13 -11.51 24.63
N ARG A 138 -10.66 -11.91 23.46
CA ARG A 138 -11.68 -12.97 23.39
C ARG A 138 -11.15 -14.31 23.90
N VAL A 139 -9.93 -14.69 23.52
CA VAL A 139 -9.32 -15.95 23.97
C VAL A 139 -9.07 -15.92 25.48
N LYS A 140 -8.54 -14.82 26.02
CA LYS A 140 -8.38 -14.65 27.48
C LYS A 140 -9.72 -14.74 28.21
N ASN A 141 -10.72 -13.97 27.77
CA ASN A 141 -12.04 -13.97 28.39
C ASN A 141 -12.71 -15.37 28.32
N HIS A 142 -12.52 -16.11 27.22
CA HIS A 142 -13.02 -17.47 27.08
C HIS A 142 -12.33 -18.45 28.05
N VAL A 143 -11.00 -18.36 28.20
CA VAL A 143 -10.25 -19.19 29.15
C VAL A 143 -10.65 -18.87 30.59
N GLU A 144 -10.83 -17.59 30.93
CA GLU A 144 -11.25 -17.17 32.27
C GLU A 144 -12.69 -17.57 32.62
N THR A 145 -13.61 -17.54 31.64
CA THR A 145 -14.99 -18.03 31.85
C THR A 145 -15.04 -19.54 32.01
N GLN A 146 -14.22 -20.29 31.26
CA GLN A 146 -14.11 -21.75 31.39
C GLN A 146 -13.50 -22.19 32.73
N GLN A 147 -12.61 -21.38 33.33
CA GLN A 147 -11.99 -21.68 34.63
C GLN A 147 -12.87 -21.32 35.84
N LYS A 148 -13.92 -20.51 35.67
CA LYS A 148 -14.86 -20.16 36.75
C LYS A 148 -16.03 -21.13 36.88
N GLU A 149 -16.19 -22.07 35.96
CA GLU A 149 -17.25 -23.10 35.98
C GLU A 149 -16.82 -24.42 36.63
N VAL A 150 -15.79 -24.42 37.49
CA VAL A 150 -15.37 -25.59 38.28
C VAL A 150 -15.43 -25.29 39.78
#